data_AF-A0A7S0U4R2-F1
#
_entry.id   AF-A0A7S0U4R2-F1
#
_cell.length_a   1.000
_cell.length_b   1.000
_cell.length_c   1.000
_cell.angle_alpha   90.00
_cell.angle_beta   90.00
_cell.angle_gamma   90.00
#
_symmetry.space_group_name_H-M   'P 1'
#
loop_
_entity.id
_entity.type
_entity.pdbx_description
1 polymer ?
#
loop_
_entity_poly.entity_id
_entity_poly.type
_entity_poly.pdbx_seq_one_letter_code
_entity_poly.pdbx_strand_id
1 'polypeptide(L)'
;MRLPLVLFLCLCAVHGAAALSHSGFIVDLFCWDKAGHVAIDGADLDTNPEAHSVHCMVDIADCRANGFGLLEKKSDGSYDLKYKLDSAGNTKALEMLDALKAAEGGGRKNVLVHAEGTVGSDGETLSISSIMAGTGEEGHEEPEAGEVMHMGFLVDNFCWDKPGHVAIDGADLDTAPEDHSVHCMADIQDCRDNGFSLLEKKSDGTFMQKYVFDAAGNTKALALLDDLKAKEGADRKNVVVTAMGSVGSDGKTLSLSSLTAAKTSSGAGAETGVGVLTKGLTITRAEVDRDDDEIRVTIKSETNSWIAFGVTTSGGGMSGGGNGADIIVCTTEGAKRYWVTKRAKPTGGGAGSNARGTMMAGM
;
A
#
# COMPACT_ATOMS: atom_id res chain seq x y z
N MET A 1 19.00 -0.31 65.40
CA MET A 1 18.73 0.67 64.32
C MET A 1 18.65 -0.09 63.01
N ARG A 2 17.44 -0.32 62.49
CA ARG A 2 17.22 -0.91 61.15
C ARG A 2 17.03 0.24 60.17
N LEU A 3 17.93 0.34 59.20
CA LEU A 3 17.89 1.33 58.12
C LEU A 3 16.87 0.87 57.07
N PRO A 4 15.94 1.72 56.60
CA PRO A 4 15.01 1.34 55.55
C PRO A 4 15.73 1.38 54.19
N LEU A 5 15.59 0.29 53.43
CA LEU A 5 16.01 0.17 52.04
C LEU A 5 15.04 1.00 51.19
N VAL A 6 15.48 2.17 50.72
CA VAL A 6 14.74 3.00 49.77
C VAL A 6 14.92 2.40 48.37
N LEU A 7 13.87 1.76 47.87
CA LEU A 7 13.79 1.26 46.50
C LEU A 7 13.64 2.45 45.55
N PHE A 8 14.72 2.83 44.87
CA PHE A 8 14.70 3.79 43.77
C PHE A 8 14.01 3.13 42.57
N LEU A 9 12.73 3.44 42.35
CA LEU A 9 12.03 3.09 41.13
C LEU A 9 12.55 4.02 40.02
N CYS A 10 13.50 3.52 39.21
CA CYS A 10 13.94 4.22 38.01
C CYS A 10 12.80 4.12 36.98
N LEU A 11 12.06 5.21 36.83
CA LEU A 11 11.02 5.36 35.81
C LEU A 11 11.73 5.49 34.45
N CYS A 12 11.95 4.38 33.76
CA CYS A 12 12.36 4.41 32.36
C CYS A 12 11.18 4.97 31.55
N ALA A 13 11.26 6.25 31.18
CA ALA A 13 10.38 6.80 30.16
C ALA A 13 10.69 6.08 28.85
N VAL A 14 9.84 5.11 28.49
CA VAL A 14 9.81 4.51 27.16
C VAL A 14 9.36 5.62 26.22
N HIS A 15 10.32 6.32 25.63
CA HIS A 15 10.05 7.19 24.50
C HIS A 15 9.60 6.28 23.37
N GLY A 16 8.31 6.26 23.09
CA GLY A 16 7.77 5.59 21.92
C GLY A 16 8.46 6.19 20.70
N ALA A 17 9.24 5.37 20.00
CA ALA A 17 9.92 5.81 18.80
C ALA A 17 8.84 6.19 17.76
N ALA A 18 8.96 7.39 17.22
CA ALA A 18 7.93 7.97 16.36
C ALA A 18 7.82 7.16 15.06
N ALA A 19 6.59 6.85 14.67
CA ALA A 19 6.31 6.31 13.35
C ALA A 19 6.71 7.35 12.30
N LEU A 20 7.54 6.93 11.35
CA LEU A 20 8.04 7.74 10.24
C LEU A 20 7.43 7.24 8.94
N SER A 21 7.08 8.17 8.06
CA SER A 21 6.79 7.94 6.65
C SER A 21 7.79 8.77 5.85
N HIS A 22 8.54 8.14 4.93
CA HIS A 22 9.63 8.78 4.18
C HIS A 22 9.68 8.27 2.74
N SER A 23 9.94 9.18 1.80
CA SER A 23 10.13 8.84 0.39
C SER A 23 11.56 9.18 -0.03
N GLY A 24 12.21 8.29 -0.76
CA GLY A 24 13.60 8.49 -1.20
C GLY A 24 14.04 7.43 -2.20
N PHE A 25 15.19 7.64 -2.84
CA PHE A 25 15.78 6.61 -3.69
C PHE A 25 16.39 5.52 -2.84
N ILE A 26 16.05 4.27 -3.13
CA ILE A 26 16.72 3.15 -2.49
C ILE A 26 18.04 2.85 -3.20
N VAL A 27 19.09 2.63 -2.42
CA VAL A 27 20.42 2.26 -2.93
C VAL A 27 21.01 1.15 -2.08
N ASP A 28 21.89 0.34 -2.67
CA ASP A 28 22.72 -0.59 -1.89
C ASP A 28 23.89 0.15 -1.24
N LEU A 29 24.20 -0.21 0.01
CA LEU A 29 25.24 0.47 0.79
C LEU A 29 26.65 0.19 0.26
N PHE A 30 26.85 -0.91 -0.49
CA PHE A 30 28.15 -1.19 -1.10
C PHE A 30 28.48 -0.14 -2.16
N CYS A 31 27.55 0.17 -3.06
CA CYS A 31 27.68 1.19 -4.10
C CYS A 31 27.74 2.60 -3.49
N TRP A 32 26.94 2.85 -2.45
CA TRP A 32 27.03 4.09 -1.69
C TRP A 32 28.43 4.30 -1.10
N ASP A 33 29.01 3.30 -0.44
CA ASP A 33 30.31 3.44 0.24
C ASP A 33 31.52 3.44 -0.73
N LYS A 34 31.30 3.38 -2.05
CA LYS A 34 32.38 3.50 -3.05
C LYS A 34 32.91 4.94 -3.09
N ALA A 35 34.16 5.07 -3.51
CA ALA A 35 34.78 6.37 -3.70
C ALA A 35 33.95 7.24 -4.65
N GLY A 36 33.51 8.40 -4.16
CA GLY A 36 32.69 9.36 -4.90
C GLY A 36 31.25 8.92 -5.15
N HIS A 37 30.72 7.96 -4.38
CA HIS A 37 29.34 7.47 -4.49
C HIS A 37 28.97 6.97 -5.90
N VAL A 38 29.98 6.54 -6.69
CA VAL A 38 29.77 5.98 -8.03
C VAL A 38 29.56 4.48 -7.95
N ALA A 39 28.33 4.06 -8.25
CA ALA A 39 27.90 2.68 -8.29
C ALA A 39 28.60 1.88 -9.39
N ILE A 40 28.56 0.54 -9.30
CA ILE A 40 29.24 -0.36 -10.26
C ILE A 40 28.66 -0.22 -11.68
N ASP A 41 27.37 0.14 -11.79
CA ASP A 41 26.70 0.41 -13.05
C ASP A 41 26.93 1.83 -13.59
N GLY A 42 27.79 2.61 -12.93
CA GLY A 42 28.19 3.95 -13.34
C GLY A 42 27.22 5.06 -12.90
N ALA A 43 26.17 4.74 -12.13
CA ALA A 43 25.32 5.75 -11.54
C ALA A 43 26.09 6.55 -10.47
N ASP A 44 25.98 7.87 -10.52
CA ASP A 44 26.48 8.79 -9.51
C ASP A 44 25.37 8.98 -8.48
N LEU A 45 25.50 8.38 -7.30
CA LEU A 45 24.42 8.36 -6.31
C LEU A 45 24.27 9.70 -5.56
N ASP A 46 25.25 10.60 -5.67
CA ASP A 46 25.17 11.95 -5.11
C ASP A 46 24.28 12.86 -5.97
N THR A 47 24.23 12.63 -7.29
CA THR A 47 23.59 13.59 -8.22
C THR A 47 22.57 12.97 -9.17
N ASN A 48 22.59 11.66 -9.34
CA ASN A 48 21.74 10.91 -10.25
C ASN A 48 21.44 9.49 -9.71
N PRO A 49 20.89 9.38 -8.48
CA PRO A 49 20.56 8.09 -7.89
C PRO A 49 19.51 7.31 -8.68
N GLU A 50 18.66 7.98 -9.46
CA GLU A 50 17.70 7.36 -10.36
C GLU A 50 18.36 6.53 -11.47
N ALA A 51 19.62 6.77 -11.82
CA ALA A 51 20.32 5.98 -12.81
C ALA A 51 20.75 4.60 -12.30
N HIS A 52 20.67 4.36 -10.99
CA HIS A 52 21.07 3.12 -10.34
C HIS A 52 20.08 2.00 -10.63
N SER A 53 20.60 0.89 -11.13
CA SER A 53 19.82 -0.22 -11.63
C SER A 53 19.55 -1.28 -10.56
N VAL A 54 18.39 -1.91 -10.67
CA VAL A 54 18.02 -3.08 -9.88
C VAL A 54 19.04 -4.20 -10.05
N HIS A 55 19.61 -4.40 -11.25
CA HIS A 55 20.69 -5.35 -11.51
C HIS A 55 21.88 -5.12 -10.58
N CYS A 56 22.34 -3.87 -10.47
CA CYS A 56 23.44 -3.52 -9.58
C CYS A 56 23.09 -3.87 -8.12
N MET A 57 21.90 -3.44 -7.67
CA MET A 57 21.44 -3.63 -6.30
C MET A 57 21.23 -5.10 -5.89
N VAL A 58 20.80 -5.98 -6.80
CA VAL A 58 20.39 -7.35 -6.43
C VAL A 58 21.21 -8.49 -7.04
N ASP A 59 21.89 -8.27 -8.17
CA ASP A 59 22.60 -9.36 -8.89
C ASP A 59 24.06 -9.45 -8.52
N ILE A 60 24.62 -8.34 -8.03
CA ILE A 60 25.99 -8.30 -7.54
C ILE A 60 25.97 -8.72 -6.08
N ALA A 61 26.66 -9.81 -5.77
CA ALA A 61 26.63 -10.43 -4.44
C ALA A 61 27.01 -9.45 -3.32
N ASP A 62 28.00 -8.58 -3.57
CA ASP A 62 28.43 -7.57 -2.61
C ASP A 62 27.35 -6.51 -2.36
N CYS A 63 26.71 -5.98 -3.41
CA CYS A 63 25.61 -5.02 -3.29
C CYS A 63 24.45 -5.60 -2.48
N ARG A 64 24.06 -6.85 -2.78
CA ARG A 64 22.98 -7.54 -2.09
C ARG A 64 23.27 -7.79 -0.60
N ALA A 65 24.54 -8.01 -0.23
CA ALA A 65 24.94 -8.46 1.10
C ALA A 65 25.21 -7.31 2.09
N ASN A 66 25.54 -6.11 1.61
CA ASN A 66 25.94 -4.99 2.47
C ASN A 66 24.78 -4.11 2.97
N GLY A 67 23.54 -4.47 2.62
CA GLY A 67 22.34 -3.76 3.05
C GLY A 67 22.00 -2.56 2.16
N PHE A 68 20.94 -1.86 2.55
CA PHE A 68 20.29 -0.82 1.76
C PHE A 68 20.08 0.44 2.59
N GLY A 69 19.96 1.56 1.88
CA GLY A 69 19.63 2.84 2.47
C GLY A 69 18.66 3.63 1.61
N LEU A 70 18.08 4.66 2.22
CA LEU A 70 17.23 5.65 1.56
C LEU A 70 17.99 6.95 1.43
N LEU A 71 18.02 7.48 0.22
CA LEU A 71 18.62 8.78 -0.07
C LEU A 71 17.59 9.89 0.02
N GLU A 72 17.99 11.02 0.61
CA GLU A 72 17.22 12.26 0.69
C GLU A 72 17.93 13.34 -0.13
N LYS A 73 17.16 14.11 -0.88
CA LYS A 73 17.68 15.23 -1.67
C LYS A 73 17.96 16.44 -0.77
N LYS A 74 19.14 17.02 -0.90
CA LYS A 74 19.57 18.25 -0.24
C LYS A 74 19.09 19.47 -1.02
N SER A 75 19.17 20.63 -0.36
CA SER A 75 18.80 21.92 -0.94
C SER A 75 19.69 22.36 -2.12
N ASP A 76 20.90 21.81 -2.24
CA ASP A 76 21.80 22.06 -3.37
C ASP A 76 21.56 21.11 -4.56
N GLY A 77 20.56 20.23 -4.46
CA GLY A 77 20.19 19.26 -5.50
C GLY A 77 20.99 17.97 -5.45
N SER A 78 22.02 17.85 -4.60
CA SER A 78 22.70 16.58 -4.34
C SER A 78 21.88 15.71 -3.38
N TYR A 79 22.26 14.44 -3.23
CA TYR A 79 21.62 13.48 -2.34
C TYR A 79 22.53 13.14 -1.16
N ASP A 80 21.94 12.78 -0.01
CA ASP A 80 22.64 12.12 1.10
C ASP A 80 21.96 10.83 1.49
N LEU A 81 22.72 9.95 2.14
CA LEU A 81 22.15 8.82 2.86
C LEU A 81 21.43 9.32 4.11
N LYS A 82 20.09 9.23 4.09
CA LYS A 82 19.26 9.65 5.20
C LYS A 82 19.08 8.56 6.24
N TYR A 83 18.74 7.37 5.77
CA TYR A 83 18.49 6.22 6.64
C TYR A 83 19.17 4.97 6.11
N LYS A 84 19.77 4.21 7.03
CA LYS A 84 20.17 2.82 6.79
C LYS A 84 19.03 1.91 7.21
N LEU A 85 18.71 0.92 6.40
CA LEU A 85 17.71 -0.07 6.77
C LEU A 85 18.32 -1.07 7.76
N ASP A 86 17.56 -1.44 8.79
CA ASP A 86 17.95 -2.53 9.68
C ASP A 86 17.83 -3.91 9.00
N SER A 87 18.13 -4.99 9.72
CA SER A 87 18.03 -6.35 9.16
C SER A 87 16.64 -6.71 8.61
N ALA A 88 15.57 -6.28 9.29
CA ALA A 88 14.20 -6.52 8.85
C ALA A 88 13.86 -5.68 7.61
N GLY A 89 14.32 -4.44 7.57
CA GLY A 89 14.16 -3.54 6.45
C GLY A 89 14.93 -3.95 5.21
N ASN A 90 16.17 -4.41 5.38
CA ASN A 90 16.97 -4.98 4.30
C ASN A 90 16.28 -6.19 3.68
N THR A 91 15.62 -7.03 4.49
CA THR A 91 14.83 -8.16 3.98
C THR A 91 13.69 -7.68 3.08
N LYS A 92 12.91 -6.68 3.53
CA LYS A 92 11.80 -6.10 2.75
C LYS A 92 12.26 -5.39 1.49
N ALA A 93 13.37 -4.64 1.57
CA ALA A 93 13.98 -3.99 0.41
C ALA A 93 14.39 -5.01 -0.65
N LEU A 94 15.04 -6.11 -0.25
CA LEU A 94 15.40 -7.20 -1.16
C LEU A 94 14.18 -7.88 -1.77
N GLU A 95 13.13 -8.14 -0.97
CA GLU A 95 11.88 -8.70 -1.48
C GLU A 95 11.25 -7.80 -2.55
N MET A 96 11.22 -6.48 -2.30
CA MET A 96 10.72 -5.48 -3.25
C MET A 96 11.59 -5.40 -4.51
N LEU A 97 12.91 -5.30 -4.37
CA LEU A 97 13.84 -5.21 -5.51
C LEU A 97 13.87 -6.50 -6.35
N ASP A 98 13.79 -7.67 -5.72
CA ASP A 98 13.64 -8.94 -6.42
C ASP A 98 12.31 -9.02 -7.19
N ALA A 99 11.23 -8.50 -6.60
CA ALA A 99 9.93 -8.41 -7.27
C ALA A 99 9.98 -7.44 -8.48
N LEU A 100 10.62 -6.28 -8.33
CA LEU A 100 10.86 -5.35 -9.45
C LEU A 100 11.70 -5.99 -10.54
N LYS A 101 12.80 -6.67 -10.18
CA LYS A 101 13.62 -7.41 -11.14
C LYS A 101 12.80 -8.45 -11.90
N ALA A 102 11.95 -9.18 -11.19
CA ALA A 102 11.12 -10.22 -11.80
C ALA A 102 10.06 -9.64 -12.74
N ALA A 103 9.50 -8.47 -12.41
CA ALA A 103 8.45 -7.82 -13.19
C ALA A 103 8.99 -7.04 -14.40
N GLU A 104 10.10 -6.31 -14.23
CA GLU A 104 10.57 -5.28 -15.16
C GLU A 104 12.00 -5.53 -15.68
N GLY A 105 12.69 -6.54 -15.13
CA GLY A 105 14.06 -6.89 -15.46
C GLY A 105 15.11 -6.14 -14.62
N GLY A 106 16.34 -6.66 -14.58
CA GLY A 106 17.43 -6.05 -13.83
C GLY A 106 17.86 -4.68 -14.37
N GLY A 107 17.54 -4.38 -15.63
CA GLY A 107 17.80 -3.05 -16.20
C GLY A 107 16.92 -1.94 -15.64
N ARG A 108 15.91 -2.25 -14.80
CA ARG A 108 15.04 -1.24 -14.19
C ARG A 108 15.89 -0.28 -13.36
N LYS A 109 15.70 1.01 -13.62
CA LYS A 109 16.31 2.16 -12.93
C LYS A 109 15.23 2.89 -12.14
N ASN A 110 15.52 4.08 -11.62
CA ASN A 110 14.56 5.01 -11.03
C ASN A 110 13.66 4.36 -9.96
N VAL A 111 14.32 3.75 -8.96
CA VAL A 111 13.65 3.05 -7.86
C VAL A 111 13.47 4.01 -6.69
N LEU A 112 12.48 4.89 -6.82
CA LEU A 112 11.98 5.69 -5.72
C LEU A 112 11.07 4.82 -4.84
N VAL A 113 11.22 4.88 -3.52
CA VAL A 113 10.41 4.09 -2.59
C VAL A 113 9.71 4.98 -1.57
N HIS A 114 8.56 4.53 -1.11
CA HIS A 114 7.90 5.02 0.09
C HIS A 114 8.07 4.00 1.21
N ALA A 115 8.67 4.41 2.31
CA ALA A 115 8.94 3.58 3.47
C ALA A 115 8.21 4.10 4.69
N GLU A 116 7.51 3.21 5.38
CA GLU A 116 6.94 3.46 6.70
C GLU A 116 7.69 2.65 7.73
N GLY A 117 7.93 3.21 8.90
CA GLY A 117 8.71 2.51 9.92
C GLY A 117 8.92 3.30 11.19
N THR A 118 9.94 2.91 11.93
CA THR A 118 10.34 3.54 13.18
C THR A 118 11.82 3.85 13.14
N VAL A 119 12.18 5.10 13.43
CA VAL A 119 13.59 5.51 13.49
C VAL A 119 14.21 5.00 14.78
N GLY A 120 15.37 4.36 14.66
CA GLY A 120 16.17 3.90 15.77
C GLY A 120 16.63 5.04 16.67
N SER A 121 17.07 4.70 17.87
CA SER A 121 17.58 5.70 18.83
C SER A 121 18.84 6.42 18.37
N ASP A 122 19.52 5.90 17.34
CA ASP A 122 20.67 6.54 16.69
C ASP A 122 20.28 7.66 15.72
N GLY A 123 19.00 7.76 15.34
CA GLY A 123 18.51 8.75 14.37
C GLY A 123 18.84 8.43 12.92
N GLU A 124 19.57 7.35 12.65
CA GLU A 124 20.13 7.00 11.34
C GLU A 124 19.63 5.64 10.82
N THR A 125 19.18 4.75 11.71
CA THR A 125 18.65 3.44 11.34
C THR A 125 17.13 3.50 11.24
N LEU A 126 16.55 2.94 10.17
CA LEU A 126 15.11 2.84 9.97
C LEU A 126 14.66 1.37 9.98
N SER A 127 13.81 1.03 10.95
CA SER A 127 13.08 -0.23 11.00
C SER A 127 11.78 -0.10 10.22
N ILE A 128 11.77 -0.53 8.95
CA ILE A 128 10.59 -0.37 8.09
C ILE A 128 9.52 -1.45 8.37
N SER A 129 8.29 -1.02 8.59
CA SER A 129 7.10 -1.87 8.63
C SER A 129 6.59 -2.15 7.21
N SER A 130 6.67 -1.16 6.32
CA SER A 130 6.23 -1.23 4.92
C SER A 130 7.22 -0.53 4.00
N ILE A 131 7.40 -1.06 2.79
CA ILE A 131 8.13 -0.40 1.71
C ILE A 131 7.44 -0.70 0.39
N MET A 132 7.23 0.34 -0.42
CA MET A 132 6.60 0.24 -1.72
C MET A 132 7.40 1.04 -2.74
N ALA A 133 7.69 0.43 -3.90
CA ALA A 133 8.30 1.15 -5.01
C ALA A 133 7.26 2.07 -5.67
N GLY A 134 7.62 3.33 -5.87
CA GLY A 134 6.87 4.27 -6.70
C GLY A 134 7.02 3.92 -8.18
N THR A 135 5.96 4.13 -8.96
CA THR A 135 5.99 3.97 -10.41
C THR A 135 6.70 5.17 -11.03
N GLY A 136 8.01 5.09 -11.14
CA GLY A 136 8.82 6.08 -11.85
C GLY A 136 8.66 5.94 -13.37
N GLU A 137 7.63 6.56 -13.96
CA GLU A 137 7.63 6.90 -15.39
C GLU A 137 8.33 8.26 -15.60
N GLU A 138 9.11 8.35 -16.68
CA GLU A 138 9.83 9.56 -17.09
C GLU A 138 8.85 10.73 -17.26
N GLY A 139 9.04 11.77 -16.44
CA GLY A 139 8.22 12.98 -16.48
C GLY A 139 7.39 13.26 -15.24
N HIS A 140 7.56 12.51 -14.14
CA HIS A 140 7.07 12.99 -12.85
C HIS A 140 7.91 14.19 -12.38
N GLU A 141 7.32 15.39 -12.44
CA GLU A 141 7.61 16.38 -11.41
C GLU A 141 7.52 15.65 -10.06
N GLU A 142 8.56 15.82 -9.23
CA GLU A 142 8.54 15.40 -7.83
C GLU A 142 7.14 15.68 -7.27
N PRO A 143 6.50 14.77 -6.50
CA PRO A 143 5.46 15.24 -5.60
C PRO A 143 6.10 16.38 -4.82
N GLU A 144 5.57 17.61 -4.97
CA GLU A 144 6.10 18.75 -4.26
C GLU A 144 6.26 18.33 -2.80
N ALA A 145 7.43 18.62 -2.22
CA ALA A 145 7.75 18.25 -0.85
C ALA A 145 6.56 18.55 0.08
N GLY A 146 5.81 17.51 0.47
CA GLY A 146 4.56 17.66 1.21
C GLY A 146 3.39 16.75 0.83
N GLU A 147 3.39 16.07 -0.33
CA GLU A 147 2.29 15.13 -0.65
C GLU A 147 2.40 13.78 0.08
N VAL A 148 1.28 13.30 0.60
CA VAL A 148 1.11 12.07 1.40
C VAL A 148 -0.06 11.22 0.88
N MET A 149 0.01 9.91 1.11
CA MET A 149 -1.03 8.94 0.76
C MET A 149 -1.86 8.57 1.98
N HIS A 150 -3.19 8.53 1.81
CA HIS A 150 -4.14 8.17 2.86
C HIS A 150 -5.22 7.23 2.33
N MET A 151 -5.67 6.30 3.16
CA MET A 151 -6.80 5.40 2.86
C MET A 151 -7.89 5.58 3.91
N GLY A 152 -9.15 5.49 3.47
CA GLY A 152 -10.29 5.69 4.36
C GLY A 152 -11.65 5.66 3.65
N PHE A 153 -12.73 5.80 4.41
CA PHE A 153 -14.07 5.95 3.84
C PHE A 153 -14.27 7.37 3.33
N LEU A 154 -14.82 7.50 2.13
CA LEU A 154 -15.31 8.77 1.61
C LEU A 154 -16.71 9.02 2.15
N VAL A 155 -16.93 10.18 2.75
CA VAL A 155 -18.26 10.61 3.22
C VAL A 155 -18.51 12.07 2.86
N ASP A 156 -19.78 12.44 2.69
CA ASP A 156 -20.16 13.85 2.59
C ASP A 156 -20.23 14.52 3.97
N ASN A 157 -19.82 15.79 4.04
CA ASN A 157 -19.76 16.51 5.31
C ASN A 157 -21.15 16.82 5.86
N PHE A 158 -22.17 16.93 5.00
CA PHE A 158 -23.53 17.21 5.46
C PHE A 158 -24.09 16.08 6.32
N CYS A 159 -23.88 14.82 5.91
CA CYS A 159 -24.26 13.63 6.65
C CYS A 159 -23.38 13.42 7.87
N TRP A 160 -22.07 13.69 7.77
CA TRP A 160 -21.20 13.67 8.93
C TRP A 160 -21.65 14.66 10.01
N ASP A 161 -22.03 15.89 9.64
CA ASP A 161 -22.41 16.93 10.60
C ASP A 161 -23.84 16.76 11.16
N LYS A 162 -24.57 15.73 10.75
CA LYS A 162 -25.88 15.43 11.35
C LYS A 162 -25.75 14.98 12.81
N PRO A 163 -26.79 15.19 13.63
CA PRO A 163 -26.81 14.70 15.00
C PRO A 163 -26.51 13.20 15.08
N GLY A 164 -25.44 12.85 15.79
CA GLY A 164 -25.00 11.47 15.96
C GLY A 164 -24.34 10.84 14.73
N HIS A 165 -23.90 11.64 13.76
CA HIS A 165 -23.27 11.16 12.51
C HIS A 165 -24.14 10.21 11.69
N VAL A 166 -25.48 10.30 11.85
CA VAL A 166 -26.43 9.48 11.10
C VAL A 166 -26.81 10.18 9.80
N ALA A 167 -26.39 9.60 8.69
CA ALA A 167 -26.63 10.06 7.34
C ALA A 167 -28.12 10.01 6.95
N ILE A 168 -28.48 10.69 5.85
CA ILE A 168 -29.88 10.73 5.37
C ILE A 168 -30.39 9.35 4.98
N ASP A 169 -29.51 8.49 4.47
CA ASP A 169 -29.79 7.10 4.13
C ASP A 169 -29.80 6.15 5.34
N GLY A 170 -29.61 6.69 6.56
CA GLY A 170 -29.64 5.95 7.81
C GLY A 170 -28.32 5.30 8.21
N ALA A 171 -27.25 5.46 7.42
CA ALA A 171 -25.93 4.98 7.80
C ALA A 171 -25.39 5.74 9.02
N ASP A 172 -24.86 5.02 10.00
CA ASP A 172 -24.15 5.62 11.13
C ASP A 172 -22.67 5.76 10.75
N LEU A 173 -22.22 6.97 10.46
CA LEU A 173 -20.86 7.20 9.95
C LEU A 173 -19.78 7.07 11.02
N ASP A 174 -20.13 7.06 12.32
CA ASP A 174 -19.17 6.84 13.42
C ASP A 174 -18.90 5.35 13.64
N THR A 175 -19.83 4.46 13.27
CA THR A 175 -19.67 3.01 13.52
C THR A 175 -19.75 2.12 12.30
N ALA A 176 -20.47 2.53 11.26
CA ALA A 176 -20.71 1.79 10.03
C ALA A 176 -20.71 2.71 8.78
N PRO A 177 -19.62 3.47 8.52
CA PRO A 177 -19.53 4.33 7.33
C PRO A 177 -19.62 3.55 6.01
N GLU A 178 -19.35 2.24 6.02
CA GLU A 178 -19.56 1.37 4.87
C GLU A 178 -21.01 1.30 4.42
N ASP A 179 -21.98 1.62 5.27
CA ASP A 179 -23.40 1.58 4.91
C ASP A 179 -23.87 2.81 4.13
N HIS A 180 -23.02 3.83 4.03
CA HIS A 180 -23.32 5.08 3.35
C HIS A 180 -23.32 4.90 1.83
N SER A 181 -24.42 5.32 1.20
CA SER A 181 -24.69 5.10 -0.21
C SER A 181 -24.17 6.21 -1.09
N VAL A 182 -23.76 5.83 -2.30
CA VAL A 182 -23.47 6.77 -3.39
C VAL A 182 -24.69 7.61 -3.71
N HIS A 183 -25.92 7.09 -3.61
CA HIS A 183 -27.14 7.86 -3.78
C HIS A 183 -27.18 9.06 -2.83
N CYS A 184 -26.89 8.83 -1.54
CA CYS A 184 -26.85 9.90 -0.56
C CYS A 184 -25.77 10.94 -0.93
N MET A 185 -24.54 10.48 -1.20
CA MET A 185 -23.41 11.37 -1.47
C MET A 185 -23.47 12.08 -2.83
N ALA A 186 -24.09 11.47 -3.85
CA ALA A 186 -24.02 11.91 -5.24
C ALA A 186 -25.33 12.53 -5.76
N ASP A 187 -26.49 12.19 -5.18
CA ASP A 187 -27.80 12.63 -5.71
C ASP A 187 -28.46 13.69 -4.86
N ILE A 188 -28.17 13.71 -3.56
CA ILE A 188 -28.74 14.68 -2.64
C ILE A 188 -27.91 15.96 -2.73
N GLN A 189 -28.55 17.04 -3.17
CA GLN A 189 -27.87 18.31 -3.44
C GLN A 189 -27.14 18.85 -2.20
N ASP A 190 -27.75 18.76 -1.01
CA ASP A 190 -27.12 19.17 0.25
C ASP A 190 -25.82 18.38 0.52
N CYS A 191 -25.76 17.09 0.22
CA CYS A 191 -24.56 16.27 0.39
C CYS A 191 -23.45 16.69 -0.58
N ARG A 192 -23.80 17.01 -1.83
CA ARG A 192 -22.82 17.47 -2.85
C ARG A 192 -22.25 18.85 -2.53
N ASP A 193 -23.07 19.75 -1.98
CA ASP A 193 -22.72 21.16 -1.82
C ASP A 193 -21.89 21.45 -0.55
N ASN A 194 -21.90 20.55 0.44
CA ASN A 194 -21.18 20.74 1.70
C ASN A 194 -19.79 20.09 1.74
N GLY A 195 -19.34 19.51 0.62
CA GLY A 195 -18.02 18.92 0.48
C GLY A 195 -17.89 17.54 1.13
N PHE A 196 -16.66 17.00 1.11
CA PHE A 196 -16.37 15.63 1.46
C PHE A 196 -15.19 15.51 2.42
N SER A 197 -15.15 14.39 3.12
CA SER A 197 -14.07 14.05 4.05
C SER A 197 -13.61 12.61 3.88
N LEU A 198 -12.36 12.38 4.32
CA LEU A 198 -11.80 11.06 4.51
C LEU A 198 -11.89 10.66 5.98
N LEU A 199 -12.56 9.55 6.26
CA LEU A 199 -12.64 8.99 7.60
C LEU A 199 -11.50 8.01 7.90
N GLU A 200 -11.03 8.02 9.14
CA GLU A 200 -10.08 7.07 9.69
C GLU A 200 -10.68 6.33 10.89
N LYS A 201 -10.32 5.07 11.05
CA LYS A 201 -10.76 4.24 12.17
C LYS A 201 -9.93 4.54 13.41
N LYS A 202 -10.61 4.89 14.51
CA LYS A 202 -10.04 5.02 15.85
C LYS A 202 -9.73 3.65 16.45
N SER A 203 -8.90 3.65 17.49
CA SER A 203 -8.52 2.44 18.23
C SER A 203 -9.68 1.78 18.99
N ASP A 204 -10.73 2.52 19.29
CA ASP A 204 -11.96 2.02 19.92
C ASP A 204 -12.95 1.38 18.92
N GLY A 205 -12.60 1.35 17.64
CA GLY A 205 -13.40 0.76 16.57
C GLY A 205 -14.37 1.73 15.88
N THR A 206 -14.52 2.96 16.40
CA THR A 206 -15.34 4.02 15.80
C THR A 206 -14.54 4.82 14.75
N PHE A 207 -15.17 5.73 14.02
CA PHE A 207 -14.54 6.49 12.93
C PHE A 207 -14.47 7.99 13.24
N MET A 208 -13.50 8.69 12.66
CA MET A 208 -13.40 10.15 12.77
C MET A 208 -12.99 10.75 11.44
N GLN A 209 -13.41 11.99 11.18
CA GLN A 209 -12.86 12.79 10.09
C GLN A 209 -11.36 12.98 10.31
N LYS A 210 -10.57 12.37 9.44
CA LYS A 210 -9.12 12.58 9.40
C LYS A 210 -8.81 13.85 8.63
N TYR A 211 -9.38 13.98 7.44
CA TYR A 211 -9.20 15.14 6.58
C TYR A 211 -10.50 15.59 5.92
N VAL A 212 -10.68 16.90 5.83
CA VAL A 212 -11.70 17.55 5.02
C VAL A 212 -11.06 17.95 3.68
N PHE A 213 -11.74 17.69 2.57
CA PHE A 213 -11.21 18.05 1.26
C PHE A 213 -11.43 19.54 0.97
N ASP A 214 -10.43 20.15 0.35
CA ASP A 214 -10.56 21.51 -0.18
C ASP A 214 -11.45 21.54 -1.44
N ALA A 215 -11.62 22.72 -2.05
CA ALA A 215 -12.45 22.87 -3.25
C ALA A 215 -11.99 21.98 -4.43
N ALA A 216 -10.68 21.79 -4.60
CA ALA A 216 -10.13 20.94 -5.65
C ALA A 216 -10.38 19.45 -5.35
N GLY A 217 -10.18 19.04 -4.11
CA GLY A 217 -10.47 17.70 -3.64
C GLY A 217 -11.96 17.35 -3.71
N ASN A 218 -12.84 18.28 -3.35
CA ASN A 218 -14.29 18.14 -3.49
C ASN A 218 -14.71 17.92 -4.95
N THR A 219 -14.07 18.62 -5.90
CA THR A 219 -14.30 18.39 -7.34
C THR A 219 -13.94 16.96 -7.75
N LYS A 220 -12.83 16.41 -7.22
CA LYS A 220 -12.42 15.02 -7.49
C LYS A 220 -13.36 14.00 -6.83
N ALA A 221 -13.82 14.27 -5.61
CA ALA A 221 -14.77 13.42 -4.92
C ALA A 221 -16.11 13.34 -5.67
N LEU A 222 -16.63 14.48 -6.16
CA LEU A 222 -17.83 14.51 -6.99
C LEU A 222 -17.64 13.73 -8.30
N ALA A 223 -16.53 13.95 -9.01
CA ALA A 223 -16.22 13.23 -10.25
C ALA A 223 -16.12 11.72 -10.02
N LEU A 224 -15.51 11.30 -8.90
CA LEU A 224 -15.46 9.90 -8.50
C LEU A 224 -16.87 9.36 -8.25
N LEU A 225 -17.68 10.02 -7.42
CA LEU A 225 -19.03 9.57 -7.08
C LEU A 225 -19.96 9.49 -8.30
N ASP A 226 -19.89 10.46 -9.22
CA ASP A 226 -20.62 10.42 -10.49
C ASP A 226 -20.20 9.19 -11.33
N ASP A 227 -18.91 8.88 -11.38
CA ASP A 227 -18.37 7.69 -12.06
C ASP A 227 -18.80 6.38 -11.38
N LEU A 228 -18.75 6.31 -10.05
CA LEU A 228 -19.21 5.16 -9.28
C LEU A 228 -20.71 4.92 -9.49
N LYS A 229 -21.51 5.99 -9.47
CA LYS A 229 -22.95 5.91 -9.75
C LYS A 229 -23.21 5.39 -11.16
N ALA A 230 -22.49 5.91 -12.16
CA ALA A 230 -22.66 5.51 -13.55
C ALA A 230 -22.28 4.04 -13.79
N LYS A 231 -21.24 3.54 -13.11
CA LYS A 231 -20.70 2.19 -13.32
C LYS A 231 -21.32 1.13 -12.44
N GLU A 232 -21.67 1.48 -11.20
CA GLU A 232 -22.01 0.51 -10.14
C GLU A 232 -23.38 0.79 -9.50
N GLY A 233 -24.04 1.90 -9.87
CA GLY A 233 -25.39 2.25 -9.43
C GLY A 233 -25.42 3.16 -8.20
N ALA A 234 -26.54 3.86 -8.01
CA ALA A 234 -26.72 4.79 -6.91
C ALA A 234 -26.80 4.08 -5.55
N ASP A 235 -27.33 2.86 -5.50
CA ASP A 235 -27.41 2.09 -4.26
C ASP A 235 -26.07 1.51 -3.80
N ARG A 236 -24.98 1.78 -4.53
CA ARG A 236 -23.63 1.37 -4.14
C ARG A 236 -23.30 1.92 -2.76
N LYS A 237 -22.78 1.06 -1.89
CA LYS A 237 -22.28 1.37 -0.55
C LYS A 237 -20.77 1.13 -0.49
N ASN A 238 -20.18 1.24 0.70
CA ASN A 238 -18.79 0.86 0.98
C ASN A 238 -17.77 1.60 0.10
N VAL A 239 -17.85 2.93 0.08
CA VAL A 239 -16.95 3.78 -0.72
C VAL A 239 -15.64 4.03 0.03
N VAL A 240 -14.73 3.07 -0.04
CA VAL A 240 -13.34 3.24 0.45
C VAL A 240 -12.48 3.83 -0.66
N VAL A 241 -11.63 4.80 -0.33
CA VAL A 241 -10.79 5.51 -1.28
C VAL A 241 -9.32 5.54 -0.87
N THR A 242 -8.43 5.59 -1.86
CA THR A 242 -7.04 6.01 -1.73
C THR A 242 -6.93 7.46 -2.20
N ALA A 243 -6.55 8.34 -1.28
CA ALA A 243 -6.36 9.77 -1.46
C ALA A 243 -4.87 10.11 -1.46
N MET A 244 -4.40 10.81 -2.47
CA MET A 244 -3.05 11.38 -2.50
C MET A 244 -3.17 12.90 -2.54
N GLY A 245 -2.32 13.60 -1.79
CA GLY A 245 -2.32 15.05 -1.78
C GLY A 245 -1.54 15.66 -0.61
N SER A 246 -1.57 16.98 -0.51
CA SER A 246 -0.87 17.73 0.54
C SER A 246 -1.80 18.07 1.69
N VAL A 247 -1.33 17.84 2.92
CA VAL A 247 -2.05 18.26 4.13
C VAL A 247 -1.81 19.74 4.36
N GLY A 248 -2.89 20.50 4.50
CA GLY A 248 -2.86 21.92 4.80
C GLY A 248 -2.16 22.22 6.13
N SER A 249 -1.73 23.46 6.30
CA SER A 249 -1.05 23.91 7.52
C SER A 249 -1.90 23.79 8.80
N ASP A 250 -3.21 23.61 8.66
CA ASP A 250 -4.14 23.33 9.75
C ASP A 250 -4.11 21.86 10.22
N GLY A 251 -3.40 20.98 9.50
CA GLY A 251 -3.32 19.55 9.76
C GLY A 251 -4.62 18.79 9.49
N LYS A 252 -5.62 19.43 8.89
CA LYS A 252 -7.00 18.91 8.75
C LYS A 252 -7.55 19.02 7.34
N THR A 253 -7.06 19.95 6.54
CA THR A 253 -7.46 20.07 5.14
C THR A 253 -6.54 19.20 4.28
N LEU A 254 -7.10 18.44 3.33
CA LEU A 254 -6.33 17.68 2.35
C LEU A 254 -6.61 18.19 0.93
N SER A 255 -5.57 18.74 0.31
CA SER A 255 -5.57 19.15 -1.10
C SER A 255 -5.20 17.97 -1.97
N LEU A 256 -6.18 17.37 -2.63
CA LEU A 256 -5.98 16.11 -3.37
C LEU A 256 -5.29 16.33 -4.71
N SER A 257 -4.23 15.57 -4.97
CA SER A 257 -3.66 15.36 -6.30
C SER A 257 -4.37 14.20 -7.02
N SER A 258 -4.69 13.11 -6.32
CA SER A 258 -5.48 11.99 -6.86
C SER A 258 -6.47 11.39 -5.85
N LEU A 259 -7.54 10.78 -6.36
CA LEU A 259 -8.54 10.08 -5.58
C LEU A 259 -9.07 8.88 -6.37
N THR A 260 -9.04 7.69 -5.77
CA THR A 260 -9.51 6.45 -6.41
C THR A 260 -10.32 5.60 -5.44
N ALA A 261 -11.44 5.04 -5.88
CA ALA A 261 -12.25 4.13 -5.05
C ALA A 261 -11.83 2.67 -5.22
N ALA A 262 -11.86 1.91 -4.12
CA ALA A 262 -11.89 0.46 -4.16
C ALA A 262 -13.17 0.00 -4.87
N LYS A 263 -13.10 -0.96 -5.80
CA LYS A 263 -14.30 -1.48 -6.48
C LYS A 263 -15.15 -2.27 -5.49
N THR A 264 -16.45 -1.98 -5.43
CA THR A 264 -17.40 -2.84 -4.73
C THR A 264 -17.64 -4.07 -5.56
N SER A 265 -17.52 -5.21 -4.92
CA SER A 265 -17.98 -6.46 -5.49
C SER A 265 -19.23 -6.88 -4.72
N SER A 266 -20.28 -7.19 -5.48
CA SER A 266 -21.62 -7.43 -4.93
C SER A 266 -21.62 -8.71 -4.08
N GLY A 267 -21.57 -8.53 -2.77
CA GLY A 267 -21.73 -9.57 -1.75
C GLY A 267 -21.58 -8.93 -0.36
N ALA A 268 -22.61 -9.03 0.48
CA ALA A 268 -22.58 -8.51 1.84
C ALA A 268 -21.45 -9.18 2.64
N GLY A 269 -20.64 -8.37 3.33
CA GLY A 269 -19.56 -8.86 4.22
C GLY A 269 -18.14 -8.86 3.63
N ALA A 270 -17.95 -8.38 2.40
CA ALA A 270 -16.66 -8.36 1.74
C ALA A 270 -15.79 -7.14 2.11
N GLU A 271 -14.70 -7.35 2.85
CA GLU A 271 -13.57 -6.42 2.84
C GLU A 271 -12.86 -6.53 1.48
N THR A 272 -13.12 -5.56 0.59
CA THR A 272 -12.53 -5.51 -0.75
C THR A 272 -11.24 -4.71 -0.76
N GLY A 273 -10.10 -5.40 -0.73
CA GLY A 273 -8.81 -4.85 -1.15
C GLY A 273 -8.69 -4.96 -2.67
N VAL A 274 -8.80 -3.84 -3.39
CA VAL A 274 -8.55 -3.78 -4.84
C VAL A 274 -7.24 -3.05 -5.06
N GLY A 275 -6.27 -3.75 -5.63
CA GLY A 275 -4.96 -3.23 -5.97
C GLY A 275 -4.54 -3.63 -7.38
N VAL A 276 -3.88 -2.72 -8.09
CA VAL A 276 -3.11 -3.06 -9.29
C VAL A 276 -1.83 -3.74 -8.81
N LEU A 277 -1.68 -5.04 -9.07
CA LEU A 277 -0.51 -5.80 -8.63
C LEU A 277 0.70 -5.52 -9.54
N THR A 278 0.43 -5.33 -10.84
CA THR A 278 1.36 -4.93 -11.90
C THR A 278 0.56 -4.59 -13.17
N LYS A 279 1.18 -4.00 -14.20
CA LYS A 279 0.49 -3.65 -15.45
C LYS A 279 -0.09 -4.89 -16.10
N GLY A 280 -1.40 -4.88 -16.32
CA GLY A 280 -2.14 -5.99 -16.92
C GLY A 280 -2.41 -7.16 -15.96
N LEU A 281 -2.17 -7.03 -14.66
CA LEU A 281 -2.68 -7.96 -13.64
C LEU A 281 -3.39 -7.18 -12.53
N THR A 282 -4.69 -7.38 -12.41
CA THR A 282 -5.53 -6.64 -11.47
C THR A 282 -6.31 -7.63 -10.62
N ILE A 283 -6.25 -7.47 -9.30
CA ILE A 283 -7.29 -8.08 -8.45
C ILE A 283 -8.54 -7.26 -8.68
N THR A 284 -9.47 -7.80 -9.47
CA THR A 284 -10.73 -7.13 -9.79
C THR A 284 -11.80 -7.35 -8.72
N ARG A 285 -11.62 -8.33 -7.85
CA ARG A 285 -12.54 -8.71 -6.76
C ARG A 285 -11.75 -9.44 -5.67
N ALA A 286 -11.95 -9.10 -4.41
CA ALA A 286 -11.50 -9.88 -3.28
C ALA A 286 -12.59 -9.75 -2.22
N GLU A 287 -13.34 -10.82 -1.98
CA GLU A 287 -14.51 -10.82 -1.10
C GLU A 287 -14.39 -11.89 -0.05
N VAL A 288 -14.98 -11.60 1.11
CA VAL A 288 -15.27 -12.58 2.14
C VAL A 288 -16.79 -12.67 2.22
N ASP A 289 -17.35 -13.79 1.82
CA ASP A 289 -18.75 -14.15 2.06
C ASP A 289 -18.81 -14.87 3.40
N ARG A 290 -19.37 -14.19 4.41
CA ARG A 290 -19.46 -14.71 5.77
C ARG A 290 -20.64 -15.66 5.98
N ASP A 291 -21.61 -15.67 5.06
CA ASP A 291 -22.78 -16.55 5.15
C ASP A 291 -22.47 -17.92 4.55
N ASP A 292 -21.64 -17.95 3.49
CA ASP A 292 -21.23 -19.18 2.79
C ASP A 292 -19.82 -19.69 3.17
N ASP A 293 -19.15 -19.07 4.17
CA ASP A 293 -17.76 -19.35 4.55
C ASP A 293 -16.79 -19.36 3.35
N GLU A 294 -17.01 -18.47 2.37
CA GLU A 294 -16.28 -18.40 1.10
C GLU A 294 -15.39 -17.14 1.04
N ILE A 295 -14.15 -17.30 0.56
CA ILE A 295 -13.34 -16.17 0.11
C ILE A 295 -13.28 -16.20 -1.41
N ARG A 296 -13.78 -15.15 -2.06
CA ARG A 296 -13.80 -15.03 -3.52
C ARG A 296 -12.82 -13.98 -4.01
N VAL A 297 -11.75 -14.45 -4.65
CA VAL A 297 -10.76 -13.58 -5.30
C VAL A 297 -10.88 -13.73 -6.83
N THR A 298 -11.16 -12.64 -7.53
CA THR A 298 -11.10 -12.59 -9.00
C THR A 298 -9.89 -11.78 -9.43
N ILE A 299 -9.02 -12.44 -10.19
CA ILE A 299 -7.82 -11.84 -10.75
C ILE A 299 -8.02 -11.77 -12.26
N LYS A 300 -7.94 -10.57 -12.83
CA LYS A 300 -7.91 -10.36 -14.27
C LYS A 300 -6.47 -10.20 -14.71
N SER A 301 -6.05 -11.05 -15.66
CA SER A 301 -4.83 -10.79 -16.43
C SER A 301 -5.20 -10.35 -17.83
N GLU A 302 -4.64 -9.22 -18.25
CA GLU A 302 -4.62 -8.71 -19.61
C GLU A 302 -3.35 -9.15 -20.35
N THR A 303 -2.48 -9.90 -19.67
CA THR A 303 -1.28 -10.51 -20.23
C THR A 303 -1.50 -12.02 -20.39
N ASN A 304 -0.92 -12.61 -21.45
CA ASN A 304 -0.92 -14.07 -21.66
C ASN A 304 0.10 -14.76 -20.74
N SER A 305 -0.10 -14.68 -19.44
CA SER A 305 0.79 -15.23 -18.41
C SER A 305 0.04 -16.19 -17.47
N TRP A 306 0.77 -17.10 -16.82
CA TRP A 306 0.18 -17.94 -15.77
C TRP A 306 0.07 -17.11 -14.49
N ILE A 307 -0.98 -17.36 -13.71
CA ILE A 307 -1.25 -16.65 -12.46
C ILE A 307 -1.25 -17.68 -11.33
N ALA A 308 -0.66 -17.35 -10.19
CA ALA A 308 -0.83 -18.13 -8.97
C ALA A 308 -1.32 -17.25 -7.82
N PHE A 309 -2.24 -17.79 -7.03
CA PHE A 309 -2.76 -17.18 -5.81
C PHE A 309 -2.66 -18.20 -4.68
N GLY A 310 -2.35 -17.77 -3.46
CA GLY A 310 -2.20 -18.71 -2.35
C GLY A 310 -2.45 -18.10 -0.98
N VAL A 311 -2.82 -18.97 -0.05
CA VAL A 311 -3.07 -18.63 1.36
C VAL A 311 -2.16 -19.47 2.26
N THR A 312 -1.68 -18.86 3.34
CA THR A 312 -0.88 -19.52 4.38
C THR A 312 -1.35 -19.07 5.76
N THR A 313 -1.26 -19.95 6.74
CA THR A 313 -1.59 -19.65 8.15
C THR A 313 -0.48 -18.90 8.88
N SER A 314 0.76 -18.92 8.36
CA SER A 314 1.92 -18.27 8.99
C SER A 314 3.10 -18.13 8.01
N GLY A 315 4.10 -17.33 8.38
CA GLY A 315 5.42 -17.32 7.73
C GLY A 315 5.53 -16.61 6.38
N GLY A 316 4.43 -16.06 5.84
CA GLY A 316 4.42 -15.28 4.61
C GLY A 316 4.81 -16.05 3.33
N GLY A 317 4.50 -15.48 2.18
CA GLY A 317 4.87 -16.01 0.86
C GLY A 317 4.20 -17.35 0.47
N MET A 318 4.57 -17.86 -0.70
CA MET A 318 3.94 -19.03 -1.36
C MET A 318 4.35 -20.38 -0.75
N SER A 319 5.07 -20.39 0.38
CA SER A 319 5.42 -21.60 1.13
C SER A 319 5.10 -21.51 2.61
N GLY A 320 4.52 -20.39 3.07
CA GLY A 320 4.21 -20.17 4.48
C GLY A 320 5.43 -20.24 5.40
N GLY A 321 6.58 -19.71 4.96
CA GLY A 321 7.84 -19.87 5.69
C GLY A 321 8.29 -21.32 5.91
N GLY A 322 7.82 -22.27 5.09
CA GLY A 322 8.09 -23.70 5.23
C GLY A 322 6.93 -24.50 5.84
N ASN A 323 5.96 -23.82 6.45
CA ASN A 323 4.80 -24.45 7.09
C ASN A 323 3.73 -24.91 6.08
N GLY A 324 3.86 -24.48 4.83
CA GLY A 324 2.94 -24.83 3.76
C GLY A 324 2.02 -23.67 3.39
N ALA A 325 1.78 -23.54 2.09
CA ALA A 325 0.76 -22.68 1.54
C ALA A 325 -0.13 -23.51 0.61
N ASP A 326 -1.41 -23.19 0.63
CA ASP A 326 -2.37 -23.69 -0.34
C ASP A 326 -2.43 -22.73 -1.50
N ILE A 327 -2.07 -23.20 -2.69
CA ILE A 327 -1.95 -22.35 -3.87
C ILE A 327 -2.83 -22.88 -5.01
N ILE A 328 -3.42 -21.96 -5.76
CA ILE A 328 -4.09 -22.21 -7.03
C ILE A 328 -3.23 -21.60 -8.12
N VAL A 329 -2.94 -22.37 -9.16
CA VAL A 329 -2.21 -21.93 -10.35
C VAL A 329 -3.12 -22.05 -11.55
N CYS A 330 -3.38 -20.93 -12.21
CA CYS A 330 -4.10 -20.83 -13.47
C CYS A 330 -3.11 -20.78 -14.63
N THR A 331 -3.18 -21.78 -15.51
CA THR A 331 -2.42 -21.82 -16.77
C THR A 331 -3.39 -21.92 -17.96
N THR A 332 -2.86 -21.99 -19.17
CA THR A 332 -3.64 -22.29 -20.38
C THR A 332 -4.32 -23.66 -20.33
N GLU A 333 -3.87 -24.58 -19.47
CA GLU A 333 -4.49 -25.89 -19.23
C GLU A 333 -5.62 -25.86 -18.19
N GLY A 334 -5.88 -24.69 -17.59
CA GLY A 334 -6.88 -24.49 -16.53
C GLY A 334 -6.27 -24.28 -15.14
N ALA A 335 -7.13 -24.23 -14.12
CA ALA A 335 -6.74 -24.03 -12.74
C ALA A 335 -6.41 -25.36 -12.04
N LYS A 336 -5.26 -25.43 -11.35
CA LYS A 336 -4.84 -26.57 -10.52
C LYS A 336 -4.48 -26.09 -9.12
N ARG A 337 -4.86 -26.85 -8.09
CA ARG A 337 -4.54 -26.54 -6.68
C ARG A 337 -3.35 -27.39 -6.21
N TYR A 338 -2.47 -26.80 -5.43
CA TYR A 338 -1.25 -27.42 -4.92
C TYR A 338 -1.01 -27.04 -3.46
N TRP A 339 -0.45 -27.96 -2.69
CA TRP A 339 0.14 -27.66 -1.38
C TRP A 339 1.65 -27.49 -1.54
N VAL A 340 2.19 -26.35 -1.10
CA VAL A 340 3.60 -26.00 -1.33
C VAL A 340 4.27 -25.62 -0.02
N THR A 341 5.32 -26.35 0.36
CA THR A 341 6.12 -26.08 1.57
C THR A 341 7.51 -25.54 1.28
N LYS A 342 7.89 -25.43 0.00
CA LYS A 342 9.21 -24.92 -0.42
C LYS A 342 9.15 -24.37 -1.84
N ARG A 343 10.08 -23.47 -2.17
CA ARG A 343 10.26 -22.96 -3.54
C ARG A 343 10.72 -24.09 -4.47
N ALA A 344 9.78 -24.73 -5.15
CA ALA A 344 10.02 -25.77 -6.14
C ALA A 344 8.88 -25.77 -7.17
N LYS A 345 9.11 -26.36 -8.34
CA LYS A 345 8.04 -26.60 -9.32
C LYS A 345 6.96 -27.48 -8.66
N PRO A 346 5.70 -27.03 -8.55
CA PRO A 346 4.63 -27.83 -7.97
C PRO A 346 4.41 -29.10 -8.82
N THR A 347 4.23 -30.25 -8.15
CA THR A 347 3.93 -31.54 -8.81
C THR A 347 2.68 -32.16 -8.18
N GLY A 348 1.92 -32.93 -8.96
CA GLY A 348 0.75 -33.66 -8.44
C GLY A 348 -0.50 -32.82 -8.15
N GLY A 349 -0.62 -31.60 -8.69
CA GLY A 349 -1.78 -30.74 -8.47
C GLY A 349 -3.10 -31.37 -8.93
N GLY A 350 -4.10 -31.29 -8.07
CA GLY A 350 -5.45 -31.77 -8.36
C GLY A 350 -6.29 -30.68 -9.03
N ALA A 351 -7.32 -31.09 -9.77
CA ALA A 351 -8.42 -30.20 -10.14
C ALA A 351 -9.12 -29.75 -8.84
N GLY A 352 -8.96 -28.48 -8.46
CA GLY A 352 -9.65 -27.94 -7.29
C GLY A 352 -11.14 -27.81 -7.63
N SER A 353 -12.02 -28.53 -6.92
CA SER A 353 -13.48 -28.49 -7.16
C SER A 353 -14.07 -27.08 -7.10
N ASN A 354 -13.42 -26.19 -6.36
CA ASN A 354 -13.88 -24.83 -6.08
C ASN A 354 -13.04 -23.75 -6.80
N ALA A 355 -12.03 -24.15 -7.58
CA ALA A 355 -11.17 -23.24 -8.33
C ALA A 355 -11.53 -23.30 -9.82
N ARG A 356 -12.09 -22.21 -10.36
CA ARG A 356 -12.40 -22.09 -11.80
C ARG A 356 -11.46 -21.07 -12.42
N GLY A 357 -10.68 -21.48 -13.43
CA GLY A 357 -9.82 -20.60 -14.21
C GLY A 357 -10.15 -20.70 -15.68
N THR A 358 -10.55 -19.59 -16.30
CA THR A 358 -10.74 -19.49 -17.75
C THR A 358 -9.79 -18.44 -18.27
N MET A 359 -8.79 -18.85 -19.04
CA MET A 359 -7.92 -17.93 -19.78
C MET A 359 -8.59 -17.64 -21.12
N MET A 360 -9.20 -16.45 -21.27
CA MET A 360 -9.72 -16.01 -22.56
C MET A 360 -8.61 -15.26 -23.31
N ALA A 361 -8.22 -15.76 -24.49
CA ALA A 361 -7.29 -15.06 -25.36
C ALA A 361 -7.99 -13.82 -25.95
N GLY A 362 -7.61 -12.63 -25.48
CA GLY A 362 -8.01 -11.38 -26.13
C GLY A 362 -7.21 -11.22 -27.43
N MET A 363 -7.92 -11.09 -28.56
CA MET A 363 -7.37 -10.59 -29.82
C MET A 363 -7.25 -9.07 -29.80
#